data_AF-A0A4V0ZKB2-F1
#
_entry.id   AF-A0A4V0ZKB2-F1
#
_cell.length_a   1.000
_cell.length_b   1.000
_cell.length_c   1.000
_cell.angle_alpha   90.00
_cell.angle_beta   90.00
_cell.angle_gamma   90.00
#
_symmetry.space_group_name_H-M   'P 1'
#
loop_
_entity.id
_entity.type
_entity.pdbx_description
1 polymer ?
#
loop_
_entity_poly.entity_id
_entity_poly.type
_entity_poly.pdbx_seq_one_letter_code
_entity_poly.pdbx_strand_id
1 'polypeptide(L)'
;MARIPHSSPDERRPRRGGRFDWAALRADLRAAVPDAAAALVVTAAIFAWLYARIHSGTSPTIDVMPMLGEHPDRYWMYWLCQAFGWSALLWAWITVMLGMARSSVHPSWLPVSAPRLERWHRTTSLTTIGLMFAHAFMFFADSVRGNEDGLGWAGRLGTAFVEVFVPGGYTTGTGQVAILIGLIAFYLAIPLGLAFYLRRRTGSRVWLALHRFVIVVYALSVWHTLLYGTNVWYDGAFRTTVWLLQIPVAALLLVRLSAPARPGERLRPRNAGQGPLGYALRLAARVGAAAVIAVVLAVTFTGRDGGRTRGVEGAEMNVTQPMVWVGLALLLATIVAVVAAVARRRTGRSGPRRAAAAPEGSAEEGASYADGAAGTGRTPASEG
;
A
#
# COMPACT_ATOMS: atom_id res chain seq x y z
N MET A 1 15.19 -14.12 64.16
CA MET A 1 14.37 -14.87 63.19
C MET A 1 13.23 -13.98 62.72
N ALA A 2 13.30 -13.42 61.51
CA ALA A 2 12.18 -12.74 60.86
C ALA A 2 12.20 -13.14 59.38
N ARG A 3 11.23 -13.96 58.95
CA ARG A 3 11.07 -14.41 57.56
C ARG A 3 10.41 -13.29 56.77
N ILE A 4 11.12 -12.76 55.77
CA ILE A 4 10.56 -11.91 54.73
C ILE A 4 9.78 -12.80 53.77
N PRO A 5 8.47 -12.56 53.53
CA PRO A 5 7.71 -13.33 52.54
C PRO A 5 8.13 -12.92 51.13
N HIS A 6 8.65 -13.90 50.37
CA HIS A 6 8.82 -13.78 48.93
C HIS A 6 7.44 -13.68 48.27
N SER A 7 7.11 -12.50 47.76
CA SER A 7 6.01 -12.31 46.83
C SER A 7 6.39 -12.92 45.49
N SER A 8 5.69 -13.99 45.13
CA SER A 8 5.82 -14.66 43.83
C SER A 8 5.54 -13.65 42.70
N PRO A 9 6.39 -13.59 41.66
CA PRO A 9 6.14 -12.71 40.52
C PRO A 9 4.90 -13.20 39.76
N ASP A 10 3.85 -12.41 39.91
CA ASP A 10 2.62 -12.32 39.13
C ASP A 10 2.70 -13.06 37.77
N GLU A 11 2.05 -14.23 37.73
CA GLU A 11 1.76 -14.97 36.51
C GLU A 11 1.03 -14.05 35.54
N ARG A 12 1.76 -13.54 34.54
CA ARG A 12 1.18 -12.79 33.43
C ARG A 12 0.18 -13.68 32.69
N ARG A 13 -1.09 -13.60 33.09
CA ARG A 13 -2.22 -14.18 32.38
C ARG A 13 -2.08 -13.94 30.87
N PRO A 14 -2.31 -14.95 30.03
CA PRO A 14 -2.28 -14.78 28.59
C PRO A 14 -3.34 -13.75 28.18
N ARG A 15 -2.89 -12.61 27.65
CA ARG A 15 -3.76 -11.51 27.22
C ARG A 15 -4.82 -12.04 26.25
N ARG A 16 -6.08 -11.97 26.69
CA ARG A 16 -7.32 -12.21 25.93
C ARG A 16 -7.19 -11.64 24.50
N GLY A 17 -7.66 -12.42 23.53
CA GLY A 17 -7.52 -12.17 22.08
C GLY A 17 -7.73 -10.71 21.69
N GLY A 18 -6.68 -10.09 21.13
CA GLY A 18 -6.63 -8.66 20.86
C GLY A 18 -7.76 -8.21 19.95
N ARG A 19 -8.61 -7.31 20.46
CA ARG A 19 -9.60 -6.56 19.68
C ARG A 19 -8.91 -5.57 18.72
N PHE A 20 -9.67 -5.07 17.74
CA PHE A 20 -9.27 -3.98 16.85
C PHE A 20 -8.71 -2.79 17.67
N ASP A 21 -7.59 -2.22 17.24
CA ASP A 21 -6.91 -1.14 17.96
C ASP A 21 -7.51 0.24 17.67
N TRP A 22 -8.73 0.47 18.17
CA TRP A 22 -9.46 1.73 18.00
C TRP A 22 -8.70 2.95 18.56
N ALA A 23 -7.95 2.76 19.65
CA ALA A 23 -7.15 3.83 20.25
C ALA A 23 -6.03 4.28 19.30
N ALA A 24 -5.32 3.33 18.67
CA ALA A 24 -4.30 3.64 17.67
C ALA A 24 -4.91 4.28 16.41
N LEU A 25 -6.06 3.79 15.92
CA LEU A 25 -6.75 4.39 14.78
C LEU A 25 -7.12 5.85 15.08
N ARG A 26 -7.70 6.13 16.25
CA ARG A 26 -8.07 7.49 16.65
C ARG A 26 -6.87 8.41 16.76
N ALA A 27 -5.75 7.91 17.29
CA ALA A 27 -4.51 8.67 17.36
C ALA A 27 -3.94 8.99 15.97
N ASP A 28 -3.91 8.01 15.06
CA ASP A 28 -3.43 8.20 13.70
C ASP A 28 -4.38 9.14 12.90
N LEU A 29 -5.70 9.02 13.06
CA LEU A 29 -6.67 9.94 12.42
C LEU A 29 -6.47 11.40 12.86
N ARG A 30 -6.23 11.64 14.16
CA ARG A 30 -5.89 12.99 14.66
C ARG A 30 -4.56 13.47 14.09
N ALA A 31 -3.56 12.59 14.00
CA ALA A 31 -2.26 12.93 13.42
C ALA A 31 -2.31 13.12 11.90
N ALA A 32 -3.34 12.62 11.22
CA ALA A 32 -3.56 12.79 9.79
C ALA A 32 -4.16 14.15 9.42
N VAL A 33 -4.70 14.92 10.38
CA VAL A 33 -5.27 16.26 10.11
C VAL A 33 -4.35 17.19 9.31
N PRO A 34 -3.07 17.41 9.68
CA PRO A 34 -2.19 18.27 8.88
C PRO A 34 -1.90 17.72 7.49
N ASP A 35 -1.77 16.38 7.36
CA ASP A 35 -1.55 15.71 6.07
C ASP A 35 -2.79 15.84 5.16
N ALA A 36 -3.99 15.66 5.71
CA ALA A 36 -5.26 15.88 5.02
C ALA A 36 -5.49 17.35 4.67
N ALA A 37 -5.12 18.30 5.53
CA ALA A 37 -5.19 19.72 5.22
C ALA A 37 -4.30 20.08 4.02
N ALA A 38 -3.06 19.57 4.00
CA ALA A 38 -2.16 19.72 2.85
C ALA A 38 -2.77 19.09 1.58
N ALA A 39 -3.40 17.92 1.70
CA ALA A 39 -4.09 17.28 0.59
C ALA A 39 -5.23 18.12 0.04
N LEU A 40 -6.02 18.75 0.90
CA LEU A 40 -7.12 19.62 0.48
C LEU A 40 -6.62 20.90 -0.18
N VAL A 41 -5.51 21.48 0.28
CA VAL A 41 -4.87 22.64 -0.39
C VAL A 41 -4.40 22.26 -1.80
N VAL A 42 -3.72 21.12 -1.95
CA VAL A 42 -3.31 20.62 -3.27
C VAL A 42 -4.53 20.32 -4.15
N THR A 43 -5.58 19.72 -3.59
CA THR A 43 -6.84 19.45 -4.30
C THR A 43 -7.49 20.75 -4.79
N ALA A 44 -7.55 21.78 -3.96
CA ALA A 44 -8.08 23.09 -4.33
C ALA A 44 -7.24 23.75 -5.44
N ALA A 45 -5.92 23.64 -5.38
CA ALA A 45 -5.03 24.15 -6.42
C ALA A 45 -5.23 23.42 -7.76
N ILE A 46 -5.33 22.08 -7.74
CA ILE A 46 -5.62 21.27 -8.94
C ILE A 46 -7.00 21.64 -9.49
N PHE A 47 -8.01 21.77 -8.65
CA PHE A 47 -9.36 22.19 -9.05
C PHE A 47 -9.34 23.56 -9.73
N ALA A 48 -8.71 24.57 -9.12
CA ALA A 48 -8.60 25.91 -9.68
C ALA A 48 -7.89 25.90 -11.04
N TRP A 49 -6.82 25.11 -11.16
CA TRP A 49 -6.09 24.95 -12.42
C TRP A 49 -6.94 24.27 -13.50
N LEU A 50 -7.62 23.16 -13.20
CA LEU A 50 -8.52 22.49 -14.14
C LEU A 50 -9.65 23.42 -14.60
N TYR A 51 -10.29 24.09 -13.65
CA TYR A 51 -11.39 25.02 -13.91
C TYR A 51 -10.94 26.18 -14.80
N ALA A 52 -9.78 26.81 -14.52
CA ALA A 52 -9.23 27.88 -15.34
C ALA A 52 -8.88 27.43 -16.76
N ARG A 53 -8.41 26.19 -16.96
CA ARG A 53 -8.12 25.64 -18.28
C ARG A 53 -9.37 25.36 -19.10
N ILE A 54 -10.43 24.88 -18.46
CA ILE A 54 -11.72 24.67 -19.12
C ILE A 54 -12.35 26.00 -19.51
N HIS A 55 -12.37 26.96 -18.58
CA HIS A 55 -12.91 28.29 -18.83
C HIS A 55 -12.17 29.04 -19.95
N SER A 56 -10.86 28.85 -20.07
CA SER A 56 -10.05 29.44 -21.15
C SER A 56 -10.08 28.63 -22.46
N GLY A 57 -10.79 27.50 -22.52
CA GLY A 57 -10.82 26.63 -23.70
C GLY A 57 -9.48 25.97 -24.05
N THR A 58 -8.54 25.94 -23.10
CA THR A 58 -7.17 25.40 -23.31
C THR A 58 -7.04 23.94 -22.85
N SER A 59 -8.10 23.37 -22.30
CA SER A 59 -8.11 21.97 -21.86
C SER A 59 -8.49 21.05 -23.01
N PRO A 60 -7.65 20.07 -23.40
CA PRO A 60 -8.00 19.12 -24.45
C PRO A 60 -9.18 18.21 -24.10
N THR A 61 -9.65 18.20 -22.86
CA THR A 61 -10.88 17.51 -22.46
C THR A 61 -12.09 17.99 -23.26
N ILE A 62 -12.13 19.29 -23.61
CA ILE A 62 -13.25 19.85 -24.37
C ILE A 62 -13.31 19.28 -25.79
N ASP A 63 -12.20 18.77 -26.33
CA ASP A 63 -12.18 18.08 -27.62
C ASP A 63 -12.93 16.73 -27.56
N VAL A 64 -12.98 16.10 -26.38
CA VAL A 64 -13.65 14.79 -26.17
C VAL A 64 -15.05 14.97 -25.60
N MET A 65 -15.24 15.99 -24.77
CA MET A 65 -16.50 16.30 -24.09
C MET A 65 -16.83 17.78 -24.30
N PRO A 66 -17.30 18.20 -25.49
CA PRO A 66 -17.52 19.61 -25.82
C PRO A 66 -18.50 20.32 -24.88
N MET A 67 -19.51 19.59 -24.37
CA MET A 67 -20.48 20.12 -23.41
C MET A 67 -19.85 20.73 -22.15
N LEU A 68 -18.64 20.28 -21.80
CA LEU A 68 -17.88 20.76 -20.66
C LEU A 68 -17.33 22.18 -20.86
N GLY A 69 -17.01 22.55 -22.11
CA GLY A 69 -16.55 23.90 -22.47
C GLY A 69 -17.71 24.88 -22.69
N GLU A 70 -18.86 24.39 -23.15
CA GLU A 70 -20.07 25.20 -23.38
C GLU A 70 -20.69 25.69 -22.07
N HIS A 71 -20.63 24.87 -21.00
CA HIS A 71 -21.23 25.18 -19.70
C HIS A 71 -20.28 24.84 -18.54
N PRO A 72 -19.14 25.54 -18.39
CA PRO A 72 -18.11 25.20 -17.40
C PRO A 72 -18.65 25.17 -15.96
N ASP A 73 -19.53 26.12 -15.63
CA ASP A 73 -20.14 26.24 -14.30
C ASP A 73 -21.13 25.12 -14.00
N ARG A 74 -21.70 24.50 -15.04
CA ARG A 74 -22.61 23.37 -14.87
C ARG A 74 -21.86 22.12 -14.42
N TYR A 75 -20.56 21.97 -14.68
CA TYR A 75 -19.81 20.73 -14.44
C TYR A 75 -18.72 20.85 -13.35
N TRP A 76 -18.83 21.84 -12.45
CA TRP A 76 -17.84 22.04 -11.38
C TRP A 76 -17.63 20.80 -10.49
N MET A 77 -18.67 19.99 -10.24
CA MET A 77 -18.57 18.77 -9.42
C MET A 77 -17.72 17.70 -10.11
N TYR A 78 -17.82 17.59 -11.44
CA TYR A 78 -16.96 16.73 -12.24
C TYR A 78 -15.48 17.16 -12.11
N TRP A 79 -15.18 18.46 -12.19
CA TRP A 79 -13.80 18.95 -12.01
C TRP A 79 -13.26 18.73 -10.60
N LEU A 80 -14.12 18.92 -9.59
CA LEU A 80 -13.75 18.66 -8.20
C LEU A 80 -13.50 17.16 -7.98
N CYS A 81 -14.31 16.28 -8.59
CA CYS A 81 -14.07 14.85 -8.63
C CYS A 81 -12.69 14.54 -9.24
N GLN A 82 -12.34 15.13 -10.40
CA GLN A 82 -11.02 14.95 -11.02
C GLN A 82 -9.88 15.42 -10.11
N ALA A 83 -10.04 16.57 -9.45
CA ALA A 83 -9.05 17.08 -8.51
C ALA A 83 -8.82 16.13 -7.33
N PHE A 84 -9.89 15.58 -6.75
CA PHE A 84 -9.77 14.54 -5.72
C PHE A 84 -9.07 13.28 -6.24
N GLY A 85 -9.37 12.85 -7.47
CA GLY A 85 -8.71 11.69 -8.09
C GLY A 85 -7.20 11.89 -8.27
N TRP A 86 -6.78 13.07 -8.75
CA TRP A 86 -5.37 13.40 -8.95
C TRP A 86 -4.63 13.53 -7.60
N SER A 87 -5.25 14.18 -6.62
CA SER A 87 -4.73 14.24 -5.26
C SER A 87 -4.62 12.85 -4.63
N ALA A 88 -5.63 11.99 -4.79
CA ALA A 88 -5.61 10.63 -4.27
C ALA A 88 -4.44 9.83 -4.87
N LEU A 89 -4.21 9.93 -6.19
CA LEU A 89 -3.10 9.27 -6.86
C LEU A 89 -1.73 9.79 -6.38
N LEU A 90 -1.59 11.10 -6.22
CA LEU A 90 -0.37 11.71 -5.68
C LEU A 90 -0.10 11.23 -4.25
N TRP A 91 -1.11 11.26 -3.38
CA TRP A 91 -0.97 10.76 -2.01
C TRP A 91 -0.69 9.26 -1.96
N ALA A 92 -1.29 8.48 -2.87
CA ALA A 92 -1.01 7.05 -3.03
C ALA A 92 0.47 6.83 -3.43
N TRP A 93 1.00 7.63 -4.36
CA TRP A 93 2.41 7.59 -4.73
C TRP A 93 3.32 7.93 -3.54
N ILE A 94 3.03 9.02 -2.81
CA ILE A 94 3.79 9.44 -1.62
C ILE A 94 3.81 8.32 -0.57
N THR A 95 2.64 7.75 -0.23
CA THR A 95 2.60 6.70 0.79
C THR A 95 3.32 5.43 0.37
N VAL A 96 3.32 5.08 -0.92
CA VAL A 96 4.14 3.98 -1.45
C VAL A 96 5.63 4.30 -1.32
N MET A 97 6.08 5.51 -1.65
CA MET A 97 7.46 5.93 -1.42
C MET A 97 7.87 5.78 0.04
N LEU A 98 7.04 6.27 0.96
CA LEU A 98 7.28 6.16 2.41
C LEU A 98 7.36 4.70 2.87
N GLY A 99 6.43 3.85 2.42
CA GLY A 99 6.41 2.42 2.75
C GLY A 99 7.62 1.66 2.20
N MET A 100 8.07 2.03 1.01
CA MET A 100 9.25 1.46 0.35
C MET A 100 10.56 1.91 0.99
N ALA A 101 10.69 3.21 1.31
CA ALA A 101 11.83 3.75 2.05
C ALA A 101 11.94 3.11 3.44
N ARG A 102 10.81 2.89 4.13
CA ARG A 102 10.78 2.23 5.43
C ARG A 102 11.18 0.75 5.39
N SER A 103 10.89 0.06 4.29
CA SER A 103 11.09 -1.40 4.17
C SER A 103 12.40 -1.81 3.49
N SER A 104 13.15 -0.84 2.97
CA SER A 104 14.49 -1.02 2.39
C SER A 104 15.59 -0.80 3.43
N VAL A 105 16.84 -1.12 3.08
CA VAL A 105 18.00 -0.73 3.92
C VAL A 105 17.96 0.78 4.08
N HIS A 106 17.84 1.26 5.32
CA HIS A 106 17.75 2.67 5.62
C HIS A 106 19.10 3.33 5.30
N PRO A 107 19.18 4.25 4.32
CA PRO A 107 20.42 4.93 4.01
C PRO A 107 20.82 5.83 5.17
N SER A 108 22.08 5.77 5.60
CA SER A 108 22.59 6.56 6.73
C SER A 108 22.48 8.08 6.54
N TRP A 109 22.32 8.55 5.29
CA TRP A 109 22.15 9.97 4.95
C TRP A 109 20.71 10.48 5.12
N LEU A 110 19.71 9.62 5.31
CA LEU A 110 18.32 10.06 5.47
C LEU A 110 18.10 10.59 6.90
N PRO A 111 17.78 11.89 7.08
CA PRO A 111 17.66 12.51 8.40
C PRO A 111 16.38 12.08 9.16
N VAL A 112 15.55 11.23 8.55
CA VAL A 112 14.24 10.84 9.08
C VAL A 112 14.31 9.46 9.72
N SER A 113 14.02 9.41 11.01
CA SER A 113 13.95 8.15 11.78
C SER A 113 12.86 7.20 11.27
N ALA A 114 13.10 5.90 11.39
CA ALA A 114 12.15 4.86 10.97
C ALA A 114 10.77 4.96 11.64
N PRO A 115 10.64 5.29 12.95
CA PRO A 115 9.33 5.50 13.59
C PRO A 115 8.56 6.70 13.03
N ARG A 116 9.27 7.76 12.62
CA ARG A 116 8.65 8.94 12.00
C ARG A 116 8.15 8.61 10.60
N LEU A 117 8.96 7.93 9.78
CA LEU A 117 8.52 7.41 8.47
C LEU A 117 7.30 6.49 8.58
N GLU A 118 7.28 5.61 9.58
CA GLU A 118 6.12 4.74 9.81
C GLU A 118 4.87 5.56 10.15
N ARG A 119 4.99 6.59 11.01
CA ARG A 119 3.85 7.47 11.33
C ARG A 119 3.33 8.18 10.09
N TRP A 120 4.22 8.79 9.30
CA TRP A 120 3.85 9.46 8.04
C TRP A 120 3.17 8.51 7.08
N HIS A 121 3.74 7.32 6.85
CA HIS A 121 3.12 6.31 6.00
C HIS A 121 1.70 5.96 6.44
N ARG A 122 1.44 5.81 7.76
CA ARG A 122 0.10 5.51 8.26
C ARG A 122 -0.87 6.66 8.06
N THR A 123 -0.48 7.88 8.42
CA THR A 123 -1.33 9.07 8.28
C THR A 123 -1.64 9.36 6.82
N THR A 124 -0.62 9.37 5.96
CA THR A 124 -0.78 9.60 4.52
C THR A 124 -1.65 8.51 3.89
N SER A 125 -1.54 7.24 4.31
CA SER A 125 -2.42 6.17 3.82
C SER A 125 -3.89 6.37 4.20
N LEU A 126 -4.19 6.86 5.41
CA LEU A 126 -5.55 7.19 5.82
C LEU A 126 -6.09 8.36 4.99
N THR A 127 -5.28 9.39 4.76
CA THR A 127 -5.62 10.50 3.87
C THR A 127 -5.88 10.00 2.45
N THR A 128 -5.05 9.10 1.90
CA THR A 128 -5.28 8.50 0.58
C THR A 128 -6.65 7.84 0.48
N ILE A 129 -7.03 7.01 1.46
CA ILE A 129 -8.34 6.35 1.49
C ILE A 129 -9.47 7.40 1.55
N GLY A 130 -9.29 8.46 2.35
CA GLY A 130 -10.23 9.57 2.43
C GLY A 130 -10.40 10.31 1.10
N LEU A 131 -9.30 10.59 0.39
CA LEU A 131 -9.33 11.23 -0.94
C LEU A 131 -9.97 10.31 -1.99
N MET A 132 -9.70 9.01 -1.96
CA MET A 132 -10.36 8.04 -2.86
C MET A 132 -11.88 8.01 -2.62
N PHE A 133 -12.30 8.03 -1.35
CA PHE A 133 -13.71 8.13 -1.02
C PHE A 133 -14.32 9.46 -1.50
N ALA A 134 -13.66 10.59 -1.26
CA ALA A 134 -14.12 11.90 -1.72
C ALA A 134 -14.22 11.97 -3.25
N HIS A 135 -13.27 11.37 -3.97
CA HIS A 135 -13.31 11.23 -5.43
C HIS A 135 -14.56 10.49 -5.89
N ALA A 136 -14.82 9.29 -5.35
CA ALA A 136 -16.01 8.51 -5.66
C ALA A 136 -17.30 9.24 -5.25
N PHE A 137 -17.31 9.85 -4.06
CA PHE A 137 -18.46 10.58 -3.55
C PHE A 137 -18.82 11.80 -4.41
N MET A 138 -17.81 12.55 -4.89
CA MET A 138 -18.06 13.68 -5.79
C MET A 138 -18.61 13.24 -7.14
N PHE A 139 -18.18 12.08 -7.66
CA PHE A 139 -18.77 11.50 -8.87
C PHE A 139 -20.23 11.09 -8.63
N PHE A 140 -20.50 10.41 -7.51
CA PHE A 140 -21.86 10.07 -7.10
C PHE A 140 -22.76 11.30 -7.01
N ALA A 141 -22.28 12.37 -6.35
CA ALA A 141 -23.04 13.59 -6.19
C ALA A 141 -23.30 14.31 -7.53
N ASP A 142 -22.37 14.24 -8.48
CA ASP A 142 -22.56 14.75 -9.84
C ASP A 142 -23.61 13.93 -10.61
N SER A 143 -23.55 12.59 -10.54
CA SER A 143 -24.56 11.69 -11.15
C SER A 143 -25.96 11.93 -10.59
N VAL A 144 -26.12 12.10 -9.28
CA VAL A 144 -27.42 12.41 -8.65
C VAL A 144 -27.99 13.74 -9.16
N ARG A 145 -27.11 14.71 -9.42
CA ARG A 145 -27.49 16.05 -9.90
C ARG A 145 -27.84 16.07 -11.39
N GLY A 146 -27.14 15.29 -12.23
CA GLY A 146 -27.31 15.28 -13.68
C GLY A 146 -28.74 14.98 -14.14
N ASN A 147 -29.39 13.99 -13.51
CA ASN A 147 -30.78 13.54 -13.75
C ASN A 147 -31.18 13.51 -15.24
N GLU A 148 -30.32 12.99 -16.09
CA GLU A 148 -30.51 12.97 -17.55
C GLU A 148 -31.74 12.14 -17.95
N ASP A 149 -32.03 11.07 -17.18
CA ASP A 149 -33.15 10.16 -17.39
C ASP A 149 -34.48 10.66 -16.79
N GLY A 150 -34.54 11.88 -16.24
CA GLY A 150 -35.78 12.44 -15.69
C GLY A 150 -36.34 11.70 -14.46
N LEU A 151 -35.52 10.91 -13.76
CA LEU A 151 -35.93 10.07 -12.63
C LEU A 151 -36.40 10.90 -11.42
N GLY A 152 -37.21 10.27 -10.57
CA GLY A 152 -37.49 10.78 -9.21
C GLY A 152 -36.26 10.65 -8.29
N TRP A 153 -36.29 11.30 -7.12
CA TRP A 153 -35.15 11.33 -6.18
C TRP A 153 -34.60 9.94 -5.82
N ALA A 154 -35.49 8.99 -5.52
CA ALA A 154 -35.10 7.62 -5.21
C ALA A 154 -34.41 6.91 -6.38
N GLY A 155 -34.91 7.13 -7.61
CA GLY A 155 -34.32 6.60 -8.83
C GLY A 155 -32.92 7.17 -9.07
N ARG A 156 -32.75 8.50 -8.94
CA ARG A 156 -31.44 9.17 -9.09
C ARG A 156 -30.40 8.63 -8.12
N LEU A 157 -30.77 8.54 -6.84
CA LEU A 157 -29.88 7.99 -5.80
C LEU A 157 -29.51 6.54 -6.09
N GLY A 158 -30.50 5.72 -6.49
CA GLY A 158 -30.29 4.31 -6.80
C GLY A 158 -29.36 4.11 -7.99
N THR A 159 -29.64 4.76 -9.13
CA THR A 159 -28.82 4.69 -10.34
C THR A 159 -27.40 5.17 -10.06
N ALA A 160 -27.24 6.36 -9.46
CA ALA A 160 -25.92 6.90 -9.13
C ALA A 160 -25.15 5.99 -8.17
N PHE A 161 -25.82 5.36 -7.21
CA PHE A 161 -25.17 4.42 -6.29
C PHE A 161 -24.65 3.18 -7.03
N VAL A 162 -25.45 2.62 -7.95
CA VAL A 162 -25.04 1.46 -8.76
C VAL A 162 -23.86 1.82 -9.65
N GLU A 163 -23.93 2.95 -10.35
CA GLU A 163 -22.88 3.41 -11.25
C GLU A 163 -21.55 3.69 -10.55
N VAL A 164 -21.60 4.22 -9.32
CA VAL A 164 -20.41 4.74 -8.65
C VAL A 164 -19.86 3.82 -7.56
N PHE A 165 -20.70 3.02 -6.91
CA PHE A 165 -20.28 2.17 -5.78
C PHE A 165 -20.43 0.68 -6.02
N VAL A 166 -21.18 0.22 -7.02
CA VAL A 166 -21.33 -1.21 -7.31
C VAL A 166 -20.33 -1.63 -8.40
N PRO A 167 -19.35 -2.51 -8.10
CA PRO A 167 -18.41 -2.99 -9.11
C PRO A 167 -19.14 -3.60 -10.32
N GLY A 168 -18.90 -3.04 -11.51
CA GLY A 168 -19.55 -3.48 -12.75
C GLY A 168 -20.92 -2.84 -13.02
N GLY A 169 -21.40 -1.95 -12.15
CA GLY A 169 -22.66 -1.23 -12.33
C GLY A 169 -22.61 -0.14 -13.40
N TYR A 170 -21.44 0.42 -13.69
CA TYR A 170 -21.25 1.40 -14.78
C TYR A 170 -21.18 0.71 -16.14
N THR A 171 -22.03 1.14 -17.09
CA THR A 171 -22.29 0.40 -18.33
C THR A 171 -21.85 1.10 -19.61
N THR A 172 -21.19 2.27 -19.56
CA THR A 172 -20.87 3.03 -20.77
C THR A 172 -19.37 3.19 -21.04
N GLY A 173 -19.00 3.13 -22.32
CA GLY A 173 -17.67 3.46 -22.84
C GLY A 173 -16.48 2.78 -22.13
N THR A 174 -15.35 3.48 -22.11
CA THR A 174 -14.13 3.06 -21.38
C THR A 174 -14.33 3.04 -19.87
N GLY A 175 -15.37 3.72 -19.37
CA GLY A 175 -15.70 3.76 -17.96
C GLY A 175 -16.08 2.40 -17.38
N GLN A 176 -16.67 1.50 -18.17
CA GLN A 176 -17.05 0.15 -17.74
C GLN A 176 -15.91 -0.61 -17.04
N VAL A 177 -14.70 -0.52 -17.58
CA VAL A 177 -13.52 -1.25 -17.09
C VAL A 177 -12.75 -0.40 -16.10
N ALA A 178 -12.57 0.88 -16.43
CA ALA A 178 -11.79 1.78 -15.63
C ALA A 178 -12.44 2.05 -14.26
N ILE A 179 -13.74 2.34 -14.18
CA ILE A 179 -14.46 2.51 -12.89
C ILE A 179 -14.46 1.20 -12.10
N LEU A 180 -14.66 0.05 -12.75
CA LEU A 180 -14.55 -1.25 -12.10
C LEU A 180 -13.18 -1.45 -11.42
N ILE A 181 -12.10 -1.15 -12.11
CA ILE A 181 -10.74 -1.25 -11.56
C ILE A 181 -10.51 -0.25 -10.41
N GLY A 182 -11.01 0.98 -10.56
CA GLY A 182 -10.97 2.00 -9.50
C GLY A 182 -11.72 1.56 -8.24
N LEU A 183 -12.90 0.97 -8.40
CA LEU A 183 -13.70 0.42 -7.30
C LEU A 183 -13.00 -0.75 -6.63
N ILE A 184 -12.42 -1.68 -7.39
CA ILE A 184 -11.64 -2.78 -6.83
C ILE A 184 -10.45 -2.23 -6.02
N ALA A 185 -9.72 -1.22 -6.54
CA ALA A 185 -8.64 -0.58 -5.82
C ALA A 185 -9.13 0.04 -4.50
N PHE A 186 -10.23 0.80 -4.54
CA PHE A 186 -10.85 1.41 -3.36
C PHE A 186 -11.29 0.38 -2.32
N TYR A 187 -12.01 -0.66 -2.75
CA TYR A 187 -12.48 -1.73 -1.86
C TYR A 187 -11.35 -2.59 -1.30
N LEU A 188 -10.22 -2.74 -1.99
CA LEU A 188 -9.03 -3.41 -1.44
C LEU A 188 -8.26 -2.49 -0.48
N ALA A 189 -8.20 -1.18 -0.74
CA ALA A 189 -7.49 -0.21 0.08
C ALA A 189 -8.00 -0.18 1.52
N ILE A 190 -9.32 -0.24 1.72
CA ILE A 190 -9.96 -0.18 3.05
C ILE A 190 -9.50 -1.34 3.95
N PRO A 191 -9.76 -2.63 3.64
CA PRO A 191 -9.38 -3.73 4.51
C PRO A 191 -7.86 -3.88 4.63
N LEU A 192 -7.09 -3.68 3.55
CA LEU A 192 -5.62 -3.81 3.59
C LEU A 192 -4.95 -2.68 4.38
N GLY A 193 -5.47 -1.45 4.28
CA GLY A 193 -5.01 -0.31 5.08
C GLY A 193 -5.36 -0.47 6.56
N LEU A 194 -6.60 -0.85 6.87
CA LEU A 194 -7.06 -1.02 8.25
C LEU A 194 -6.52 -2.29 8.93
N ALA A 195 -5.95 -3.24 8.17
CA ALA A 195 -5.33 -4.45 8.71
C ALA A 195 -4.23 -4.17 9.74
N PHE A 196 -3.58 -3.00 9.69
CA PHE A 196 -2.60 -2.56 10.70
C PHE A 196 -3.20 -2.50 12.11
N TYR A 197 -4.46 -2.10 12.25
CA TYR A 197 -5.16 -2.01 13.54
C TYR A 197 -5.67 -3.36 14.03
N LEU A 198 -5.68 -4.39 13.17
CA LEU A 198 -5.92 -5.79 13.55
C LEU A 198 -4.63 -6.56 13.86
N ARG A 199 -3.44 -5.96 13.73
CA ARG A 199 -2.17 -6.68 13.84
C ARG A 199 -1.95 -7.36 15.20
N ARG A 200 -2.55 -6.83 16.28
CA ARG A 200 -2.49 -7.47 17.61
C ARG A 200 -3.23 -8.81 17.64
N ARG A 201 -4.25 -8.98 16.80
CA ARG A 201 -5.02 -10.22 16.63
C ARG A 201 -4.34 -11.19 15.67
N THR A 202 -4.03 -10.72 14.46
CA THR A 202 -3.52 -11.56 13.37
C THR A 202 -2.04 -11.90 13.53
N GLY A 203 -1.29 -11.07 14.23
CA GLY A 203 0.16 -11.17 14.41
C GLY A 203 0.93 -10.49 13.28
N SER A 204 2.17 -10.08 13.59
CA SER A 204 3.01 -9.29 12.69
C SER A 204 3.29 -9.98 11.35
N ARG A 205 3.41 -11.32 11.33
CA ARG A 205 3.69 -12.08 10.09
C ARG A 205 2.52 -12.06 9.12
N VAL A 206 1.30 -12.27 9.60
CA VAL A 206 0.08 -12.26 8.77
C VAL A 206 -0.20 -10.85 8.26
N TRP A 207 -0.08 -9.85 9.14
CA TRP A 207 -0.20 -8.45 8.73
C TRP A 207 0.80 -8.08 7.62
N LEU A 208 2.08 -8.44 7.76
CA LEU A 208 3.08 -8.19 6.72
C LEU A 208 2.77 -8.91 5.41
N ALA A 209 2.21 -10.13 5.48
CA ALA A 209 1.82 -10.87 4.29
C ALA A 209 0.68 -10.18 3.53
N LEU A 210 -0.36 -9.74 4.25
CA LEU A 210 -1.47 -8.96 3.67
C LEU A 210 -0.98 -7.63 3.10
N HIS A 211 -0.18 -6.90 3.88
CA HIS A 211 0.28 -5.56 3.50
C HIS A 211 1.15 -5.57 2.23
N ARG A 212 1.80 -6.67 1.87
CA ARG A 212 2.54 -6.80 0.60
C ARG A 212 1.65 -6.63 -0.63
N PHE A 213 0.36 -6.96 -0.53
CA PHE A 213 -0.60 -6.81 -1.63
C PHE A 213 -1.10 -5.37 -1.80
N VAL A 214 -0.77 -4.44 -0.90
CA VAL A 214 -1.10 -3.01 -1.05
C VAL A 214 -0.48 -2.42 -2.31
N ILE A 215 0.66 -2.96 -2.79
CA ILE A 215 1.24 -2.51 -4.06
C ILE A 215 0.30 -2.75 -5.26
N VAL A 216 -0.56 -3.77 -5.18
CA VAL A 216 -1.57 -4.04 -6.22
C VAL A 216 -2.63 -2.94 -6.22
N VAL A 217 -3.04 -2.44 -5.05
CA VAL A 217 -3.96 -1.30 -4.95
C VAL A 217 -3.40 -0.08 -5.67
N TYR A 218 -2.12 0.21 -5.47
CA TYR A 218 -1.44 1.30 -6.17
C TYR A 218 -1.40 1.07 -7.70
N ALA A 219 -1.02 -0.13 -8.14
CA ALA A 219 -0.99 -0.48 -9.56
C ALA A 219 -2.37 -0.35 -10.21
N LEU A 220 -3.44 -0.83 -9.56
CA LEU A 220 -4.81 -0.68 -10.03
C LEU A 220 -5.25 0.80 -10.06
N SER A 221 -4.80 1.63 -9.11
CA SER A 221 -5.11 3.07 -9.10
C SER A 221 -4.44 3.82 -10.25
N VAL A 222 -3.18 3.51 -10.55
CA VAL A 222 -2.46 4.03 -11.73
C VAL A 222 -3.16 3.58 -13.01
N TRP A 223 -3.50 2.29 -13.09
CA TRP A 223 -4.17 1.72 -14.26
C TRP A 223 -5.57 2.32 -14.48
N HIS A 224 -6.36 2.49 -13.42
CA HIS A 224 -7.63 3.21 -13.43
C HIS A 224 -7.45 4.61 -14.04
N THR A 225 -6.43 5.36 -13.60
CA THR A 225 -6.15 6.71 -14.10
C THR A 225 -5.75 6.69 -15.58
N LEU A 226 -4.90 5.73 -15.99
CA LEU A 226 -4.45 5.60 -17.37
C LEU A 226 -5.58 5.15 -18.33
N LEU A 227 -6.55 4.37 -17.85
CA LEU A 227 -7.71 3.94 -18.62
C LEU A 227 -8.82 5.00 -18.66
N TYR A 228 -9.14 5.65 -17.53
CA TYR A 228 -10.23 6.64 -17.43
C TYR A 228 -9.86 8.01 -18.02
N GLY A 229 -8.94 8.04 -18.98
CA GLY A 229 -8.59 9.29 -19.64
C GLY A 229 -9.85 9.88 -20.29
N THR A 230 -10.30 11.00 -19.82
CA THR A 230 -11.14 11.92 -20.62
C THR A 230 -10.39 13.24 -20.71
N ASN A 231 -9.50 13.50 -19.73
CA ASN A 231 -8.55 14.61 -19.67
C ASN A 231 -7.15 14.29 -20.23
N VAL A 232 -6.79 13.02 -20.44
CA VAL A 232 -5.37 12.59 -20.52
C VAL A 232 -4.92 12.19 -21.93
N TRP A 233 -5.83 12.10 -22.90
CA TRP A 233 -5.48 11.48 -24.18
C TRP A 233 -4.77 12.39 -25.17
N TYR A 234 -4.87 13.71 -25.04
CA TYR A 234 -4.25 14.64 -25.99
C TYR A 234 -3.09 15.44 -25.39
N ASP A 235 -3.13 15.77 -24.10
CA ASP A 235 -2.17 16.71 -23.51
C ASP A 235 -0.77 16.13 -23.26
N GLY A 236 -0.53 14.84 -23.54
CA GLY A 236 0.77 14.12 -23.54
C GLY A 236 1.61 14.20 -22.25
N ALA A 237 1.97 15.41 -21.81
CA ALA A 237 2.75 15.76 -20.64
C ALA A 237 2.18 15.22 -19.32
N PHE A 238 0.87 15.31 -19.05
CA PHE A 238 0.32 14.74 -17.81
C PHE A 238 0.45 13.20 -17.82
N ARG A 239 0.08 12.56 -18.92
CA ARG A 239 0.20 11.09 -19.09
C ARG A 239 1.65 10.63 -18.97
N THR A 240 2.55 11.33 -19.64
CA THR A 240 4.00 11.13 -19.56
C THR A 240 4.50 11.30 -18.13
N THR A 241 4.02 12.32 -17.41
CA THR A 241 4.36 12.52 -15.99
C THR A 241 3.89 11.35 -15.13
N VAL A 242 2.66 10.86 -15.33
CA VAL A 242 2.15 9.67 -14.63
C VAL A 242 3.02 8.45 -14.91
N TRP A 243 3.45 8.24 -16.15
CA TRP A 243 4.39 7.19 -16.52
C TRP A 243 5.75 7.36 -15.82
N LEU A 244 6.36 8.55 -15.92
CA LEU A 244 7.66 8.85 -15.31
C LEU A 244 7.65 8.67 -13.79
N LEU A 245 6.55 9.02 -13.11
CA LEU A 245 6.39 8.82 -11.67
C LEU A 245 6.42 7.34 -11.25
N GLN A 246 6.25 6.40 -12.19
CA GLN A 246 6.40 4.98 -11.90
C GLN A 246 7.87 4.55 -11.79
N ILE A 247 8.81 5.32 -12.35
CA ILE A 247 10.24 4.98 -12.31
C ILE A 247 10.75 4.93 -10.86
N PRO A 248 10.55 5.96 -10.00
CA PRO A 248 10.94 5.87 -8.59
C PRO A 248 10.30 4.69 -7.84
N VAL A 249 9.03 4.37 -8.15
CA VAL A 249 8.32 3.22 -7.56
C VAL A 249 9.00 1.92 -7.94
N ALA A 250 9.25 1.70 -9.23
CA ALA A 250 9.87 0.48 -9.72
C ALA A 250 11.34 0.35 -9.33
N ALA A 251 12.07 1.47 -9.24
CA ALA A 251 13.45 1.51 -8.76
C ALA A 251 13.53 1.13 -7.26
N LEU A 252 12.71 1.73 -6.40
CA LEU A 252 12.62 1.32 -4.99
C LEU A 252 12.09 -0.12 -4.86
N LEU A 253 11.15 -0.49 -5.73
CA LEU A 253 10.80 -1.85 -6.19
C LEU A 253 11.99 -2.81 -6.11
N LEU A 254 12.87 -2.57 -7.07
CA LEU A 254 14.04 -3.36 -7.36
C LEU A 254 15.07 -3.31 -6.23
N VAL A 255 15.30 -2.13 -5.62
CA VAL A 255 16.20 -1.98 -4.47
C VAL A 255 15.72 -2.85 -3.31
N ARG A 256 14.42 -2.83 -2.98
CA ARG A 256 13.85 -3.67 -1.92
C ARG A 256 14.00 -5.15 -2.21
N LEU A 257 13.78 -5.58 -3.46
CA LEU A 257 13.93 -6.98 -3.87
C LEU A 257 15.41 -7.42 -3.88
N SER A 258 16.33 -6.48 -4.08
CA SER A 258 17.78 -6.73 -4.17
C SER A 258 18.46 -6.71 -2.80
N ALA A 259 18.14 -5.72 -1.98
CA ALA A 259 18.70 -5.46 -0.66
C ALA A 259 17.58 -5.35 0.40
N PRO A 260 16.90 -6.45 0.76
CA PRO A 260 15.84 -6.40 1.75
C PRO A 260 16.40 -6.08 3.15
N ALA A 261 15.66 -5.26 3.91
CA ALA A 261 16.06 -4.80 5.24
C ALA A 261 16.28 -5.93 6.25
N ARG A 262 15.64 -7.09 6.06
CA ARG A 262 15.77 -8.24 6.97
C ARG A 262 16.77 -9.26 6.44
N PRO A 263 17.75 -9.70 7.25
CA PRO A 263 18.74 -10.71 6.83
C PRO A 263 18.12 -12.02 6.30
N GLY A 264 17.00 -12.46 6.89
CA GLY A 264 16.26 -13.66 6.46
C GLY A 264 15.52 -13.52 5.11
N GLU A 265 15.43 -12.30 4.57
CA GLU A 265 14.85 -12.04 3.25
C GLU A 265 15.95 -11.93 2.18
N ARG A 266 17.24 -11.90 2.54
CA ARG A 266 18.35 -11.82 1.58
C ARG A 266 18.53 -13.14 0.81
N LEU A 267 18.89 -13.04 -0.47
CA LEU A 267 19.30 -14.17 -1.30
C LEU A 267 20.69 -14.65 -0.89
N ARG A 268 20.75 -15.36 0.25
CA ARG A 268 21.80 -16.26 0.73
C ARG A 268 21.88 -17.56 -0.08
N PRO A 269 22.87 -17.90 -0.94
CA PRO A 269 23.01 -19.26 -1.47
C PRO A 269 23.07 -20.32 -0.35
N ARG A 270 23.60 -19.92 0.82
CA ARG A 270 23.74 -20.78 2.02
C ARG A 270 22.47 -20.86 2.90
N ASN A 271 21.40 -20.12 2.59
CA ASN A 271 20.10 -20.24 3.25
C ASN A 271 19.22 -21.25 2.48
N ALA A 272 19.78 -22.44 2.23
CA ALA A 272 19.20 -23.56 1.46
C ALA A 272 18.02 -24.27 2.17
N GLY A 273 17.17 -23.52 2.88
CA GLY A 273 15.85 -23.98 3.34
C GLY A 273 14.70 -23.55 2.41
N GLN A 274 15.01 -22.85 1.32
CA GLN A 274 14.05 -22.42 0.30
C GLN A 274 14.52 -23.05 -1.02
N GLY A 275 13.88 -24.13 -1.46
CA GLY A 275 14.28 -24.89 -2.65
C GLY A 275 14.34 -24.06 -3.95
N PRO A 276 14.73 -24.67 -5.09
CA PRO A 276 14.99 -23.99 -6.36
C PRO A 276 13.86 -23.06 -6.83
N LEU A 277 12.61 -23.45 -6.57
CA LEU A 277 11.42 -22.62 -6.85
C LEU A 277 11.46 -21.25 -6.16
N GLY A 278 11.89 -21.19 -4.90
CA GLY A 278 11.94 -19.94 -4.13
C GLY A 278 13.00 -18.97 -4.67
N TYR A 279 14.09 -19.49 -5.21
CA TYR A 279 15.11 -18.69 -5.90
C TYR A 279 14.56 -18.17 -7.24
N ALA A 280 13.98 -19.05 -8.06
CA ALA A 280 13.42 -18.69 -9.37
C ALA A 280 12.36 -17.58 -9.24
N LEU A 281 11.42 -17.69 -8.28
CA LEU A 281 10.39 -16.68 -8.05
C LEU A 281 10.96 -15.30 -7.68
N ARG A 282 12.05 -15.26 -6.89
CA ARG A 282 12.68 -14.00 -6.50
C ARG A 282 13.47 -13.37 -7.65
N LEU A 283 14.12 -14.19 -8.47
CA LEU A 283 14.77 -13.73 -9.69
C LEU A 283 13.74 -13.16 -10.66
N ALA A 284 12.64 -13.90 -10.91
CA ALA A 284 11.53 -13.45 -11.73
C ALA A 284 10.95 -12.11 -11.24
N ALA A 285 10.79 -11.92 -9.92
CA ALA A 285 10.33 -10.65 -9.37
C ALA A 285 11.29 -9.48 -9.64
N ARG A 286 12.61 -9.71 -9.59
CA ARG A 286 13.62 -8.67 -9.89
C ARG A 286 13.66 -8.34 -11.38
N VAL A 287 13.65 -9.36 -12.23
CA VAL A 287 13.60 -9.19 -13.69
C VAL A 287 12.32 -8.46 -14.08
N GLY A 288 11.18 -8.83 -13.49
CA GLY A 288 9.91 -8.14 -13.69
C GLY A 288 9.97 -6.66 -13.30
N ALA A 289 10.53 -6.32 -12.13
CA ALA A 289 10.71 -4.92 -11.73
C ALA A 289 11.61 -4.13 -12.69
N ALA A 290 12.72 -4.73 -13.16
CA ALA A 290 13.60 -4.10 -14.15
C ALA A 290 12.92 -3.94 -15.51
N ALA A 291 12.13 -4.92 -15.95
CA ALA A 291 11.35 -4.87 -17.18
C ALA A 291 10.30 -3.74 -17.12
N VAL A 292 9.64 -3.55 -15.97
CA VAL A 292 8.72 -2.41 -15.78
C VAL A 292 9.45 -1.08 -15.99
N ILE A 293 10.65 -0.90 -15.44
CA ILE A 293 11.44 0.33 -15.68
C ILE A 293 11.71 0.52 -17.18
N ALA A 294 12.17 -0.53 -17.86
CA ALA A 294 12.47 -0.48 -19.28
C ALA A 294 11.23 -0.15 -20.12
N VAL A 295 10.07 -0.75 -19.81
CA VAL A 295 8.79 -0.46 -20.48
C VAL A 295 8.38 0.99 -20.25
N VAL A 296 8.44 1.49 -19.01
CA VAL A 296 8.10 2.89 -18.70
C VAL A 296 8.99 3.86 -19.47
N LEU A 297 10.30 3.59 -19.53
CA LEU A 297 11.24 4.38 -20.32
C LEU A 297 10.91 4.32 -21.81
N ALA A 298 10.69 3.13 -22.37
CA ALA A 298 10.35 2.96 -23.78
C ALA A 298 9.05 3.69 -24.15
N VAL A 299 8.02 3.57 -23.32
CA VAL A 299 6.75 4.27 -23.48
C VAL A 299 6.96 5.79 -23.46
N THR A 300 7.73 6.30 -22.51
CA THR A 300 8.02 7.73 -22.38
C THR A 300 8.82 8.26 -23.58
N PHE A 301 9.88 7.56 -24.00
CA PHE A 301 10.73 7.98 -25.12
C PHE A 301 10.06 7.88 -26.48
N THR A 302 9.21 6.86 -26.70
CA THR A 302 8.52 6.68 -27.97
C THR A 302 7.26 7.54 -28.12
N GLY A 303 6.78 8.14 -27.02
CA GLY A 303 5.49 8.83 -27.00
C GLY A 303 4.28 7.90 -27.17
N ARG A 304 4.49 6.57 -27.24
CA ARG A 304 3.41 5.56 -27.33
C ARG A 304 2.86 5.25 -25.95
N ASP A 305 2.39 6.28 -25.28
CA ASP A 305 1.86 6.18 -23.91
C ASP A 305 0.45 5.59 -23.83
N GLY A 306 -0.16 5.31 -24.97
CA GLY A 306 -1.52 4.82 -25.09
C GLY A 306 -2.57 5.94 -25.08
N GLY A 307 -2.17 7.20 -25.33
CA GLY A 307 -3.06 8.34 -25.61
C GLY A 307 -3.74 8.27 -26.99
N ARG A 308 -4.73 9.14 -27.23
CA ARG A 308 -5.53 9.15 -28.48
C ARG A 308 -4.87 10.15 -29.38
N THR A 309 -4.72 9.80 -30.64
CA THR A 309 -4.30 10.76 -31.66
C THR A 309 -5.54 11.51 -32.13
N ARG A 310 -5.46 12.85 -32.21
CA ARG A 310 -6.57 13.67 -32.72
C ARG A 310 -6.96 13.19 -34.13
N GLY A 311 -8.25 12.99 -34.37
CA GLY A 311 -8.78 12.55 -35.66
C GLY A 311 -8.59 11.06 -36.00
N VAL A 312 -8.11 10.25 -35.06
CA VAL A 312 -7.99 8.78 -35.24
C VAL A 312 -9.00 8.08 -34.35
N GLU A 313 -9.76 7.13 -34.92
CA GLU A 313 -10.66 6.28 -34.14
C GLU A 313 -9.87 5.51 -33.08
N GLY A 314 -10.41 5.44 -31.86
CA GLY A 314 -9.74 4.78 -30.75
C GLY A 314 -9.70 3.27 -30.95
N ALA A 315 -8.60 2.63 -30.54
CA ALA A 315 -8.51 1.18 -30.50
C ALA A 315 -9.59 0.57 -29.58
N GLU A 316 -10.06 -0.63 -29.91
CA GLU A 316 -10.99 -1.38 -29.08
C GLU A 316 -10.42 -1.67 -27.69
N MET A 317 -11.32 -1.88 -26.71
CA MET A 317 -10.92 -2.23 -25.35
C MET A 317 -10.30 -3.64 -25.31
N ASN A 318 -8.98 -3.71 -25.22
CA ASN A 318 -8.25 -4.99 -25.06
C ASN A 318 -8.47 -5.67 -23.70
N VAL A 319 -9.08 -4.98 -22.73
CA VAL A 319 -9.40 -5.49 -21.39
C VAL A 319 -10.90 -5.45 -21.20
N THR A 320 -11.50 -6.57 -20.84
CA THR A 320 -12.96 -6.69 -20.60
C THR A 320 -13.27 -6.87 -19.11
N GLN A 321 -14.52 -6.60 -18.69
CA GLN A 321 -14.93 -6.83 -17.29
C GLN A 321 -14.71 -8.27 -16.82
N PRO A 322 -15.04 -9.33 -17.60
CA PRO A 322 -14.74 -10.70 -17.20
C PRO A 322 -13.26 -10.95 -16.92
N MET A 323 -12.35 -10.37 -17.72
CA MET A 323 -10.91 -10.48 -17.46
C MET A 323 -10.52 -9.85 -16.12
N VAL A 324 -11.10 -8.69 -15.78
CA VAL A 324 -10.87 -8.03 -14.48
C VAL A 324 -11.38 -8.89 -13.33
N TRP A 325 -12.56 -9.48 -13.46
CA TRP A 325 -13.13 -10.37 -12.44
C TRP A 325 -12.31 -11.64 -12.23
N VAL A 326 -11.86 -12.28 -13.30
CA VAL A 326 -10.95 -13.45 -13.22
C VAL A 326 -9.64 -13.04 -12.53
N GLY A 327 -9.05 -11.91 -12.91
CA GLY A 327 -7.85 -11.38 -12.26
C GLY A 327 -8.03 -11.13 -10.76
N LEU A 328 -9.17 -10.56 -10.36
CA LEU A 328 -9.50 -10.36 -8.94
C LEU A 328 -9.66 -11.69 -8.20
N ALA A 329 -10.36 -12.67 -8.78
CA ALA A 329 -10.54 -13.99 -8.17
C ALA A 329 -9.18 -14.67 -7.91
N LEU A 330 -8.27 -14.63 -8.90
CA LEU A 330 -6.92 -15.16 -8.78
C LEU A 330 -6.09 -14.42 -7.70
N LEU A 331 -6.20 -13.09 -7.64
CA LEU A 331 -5.56 -12.29 -6.60
C LEU A 331 -6.05 -12.68 -5.20
N LEU A 332 -7.35 -12.77 -4.99
CA LEU A 332 -7.95 -13.14 -3.70
C LEU A 332 -7.54 -14.56 -3.28
N ALA A 333 -7.59 -15.53 -4.22
CA ALA A 333 -7.11 -16.88 -3.98
C ALA A 333 -5.64 -16.91 -3.56
N THR A 334 -4.79 -16.11 -4.20
CA THR A 334 -3.37 -15.96 -3.87
C THR A 334 -3.18 -15.37 -2.47
N ILE A 335 -3.93 -14.32 -2.11
CA ILE A 335 -3.90 -13.71 -0.78
C ILE A 335 -4.25 -14.75 0.29
N VAL A 336 -5.34 -15.51 0.08
CA VAL A 336 -5.78 -16.56 1.00
C VAL A 336 -4.72 -17.65 1.16
N ALA A 337 -4.15 -18.14 0.05
CA ALA A 337 -3.12 -19.17 0.07
C ALA A 337 -1.87 -18.71 0.84
N VAL A 338 -1.40 -17.49 0.59
CA VAL A 338 -0.23 -16.90 1.28
C VAL A 338 -0.51 -16.73 2.77
N VAL A 339 -1.67 -16.19 3.15
CA VAL A 339 -2.06 -16.01 4.55
C VAL A 339 -2.17 -17.35 5.27
N ALA A 340 -2.82 -18.35 4.66
CA ALA A 340 -2.95 -19.69 5.21
C ALA A 340 -1.59 -20.36 5.42
N ALA A 341 -0.69 -20.26 4.44
CA ALA A 341 0.67 -20.79 4.55
C ALA A 341 1.46 -20.13 5.70
N VAL A 342 1.33 -18.81 5.87
CA VAL A 342 1.98 -18.06 6.96
C VAL A 342 1.37 -18.43 8.32
N ALA A 343 0.06 -18.62 8.39
CA ALA A 343 -0.64 -19.01 9.62
C ALA A 343 -0.27 -20.43 10.07
N ARG A 344 -0.19 -21.41 9.15
CA ARG A 344 0.21 -22.79 9.46
C ARG A 344 1.64 -22.91 10.01
N ARG A 345 2.57 -22.07 9.52
CA ARG A 345 3.95 -22.02 10.05
C ARG A 345 4.03 -21.49 11.48
N ARG A 346 2.98 -20.85 11.99
CA ARG A 346 2.90 -20.37 13.38
C ARG A 346 2.57 -21.51 14.35
N THR A 347 1.68 -22.42 13.96
CA THR A 347 1.23 -23.52 14.83
C THR A 347 2.27 -24.63 14.95
N GLY A 348 2.98 -24.97 13.87
CA GLY A 348 3.98 -26.04 13.87
C GLY A 348 5.25 -25.77 14.70
N ARG A 349 5.49 -24.52 15.14
CA ARG A 349 6.68 -24.16 15.93
C ARG A 349 6.45 -24.20 17.45
N SER A 350 5.23 -24.53 17.88
CA SER A 350 4.86 -24.71 19.28
C SER A 350 4.87 -26.19 19.71
N GLY A 351 5.51 -27.07 18.93
CA GLY A 351 5.70 -28.47 19.33
C GLY A 351 6.38 -28.54 20.69
N PRO A 352 6.00 -29.51 21.55
CA PRO A 352 6.48 -29.59 22.92
C PRO A 352 8.00 -29.54 22.90
N ARG A 353 8.54 -28.50 23.54
CA ARG A 353 9.95 -28.41 23.88
C ARG A 353 10.19 -29.63 24.75
N ARG A 354 10.61 -30.73 24.11
CA ARG A 354 10.92 -32.01 24.74
C ARG A 354 11.81 -31.62 25.90
N ALA A 355 11.26 -31.74 27.11
CA ALA A 355 12.01 -31.56 28.33
C ALA A 355 13.24 -32.42 28.11
N ALA A 356 14.39 -31.77 27.95
CA ALA A 356 15.65 -32.47 27.96
C ALA A 356 15.62 -33.14 29.33
N ALA A 357 15.39 -34.45 29.32
CA ALA A 357 15.56 -35.29 30.48
C ALA A 357 16.94 -34.94 31.02
N ALA A 358 16.97 -34.29 32.18
CA ALA A 358 18.17 -34.24 32.97
C ALA A 358 18.56 -35.71 33.18
N PRO A 359 19.81 -36.11 32.89
CA PRO A 359 20.30 -37.36 33.41
C PRO A 359 20.30 -37.19 34.94
N GLU A 360 19.42 -37.90 35.62
CA GLU A 360 19.59 -38.20 37.05
C GLU A 360 20.86 -39.06 37.16
N GLY A 361 22.00 -38.37 37.27
CA GLY A 361 23.25 -38.93 37.76
C GLY A 361 23.19 -38.94 39.27
N SER A 362 23.05 -40.14 39.81
CA SER A 362 23.15 -40.52 41.21
C SER A 362 24.42 -40.00 41.89
N ALA A 363 24.29 -39.82 43.22
CA ALA A 363 25.31 -39.92 44.26
C ALA A 363 26.50 -40.84 43.87
N GLU A 364 27.73 -40.65 44.34
CA GLU A 364 28.13 -40.47 45.74
C GLU A 364 29.66 -40.23 45.80
N GLU A 365 30.12 -39.70 46.94
CA GLU A 365 31.42 -40.00 47.57
C GLU A 365 32.68 -39.15 47.25
N GLY A 366 33.32 -38.64 48.32
CA GLY A 366 34.78 -38.46 48.32
C GLY A 366 35.35 -37.11 48.77
N ALA A 367 35.17 -36.78 50.05
CA ALA A 367 36.07 -36.07 50.97
C ALA A 367 37.37 -35.37 50.48
N SER A 368 37.61 -34.19 51.08
CA SER A 368 38.88 -33.80 51.74
C SER A 368 40.11 -33.51 50.87
N TYR A 369 40.45 -32.22 50.73
CA TYR A 369 41.73 -31.74 51.26
C TYR A 369 41.71 -30.23 51.54
N ALA A 370 42.34 -29.90 52.65
CA ALA A 370 42.45 -28.60 53.25
C ALA A 370 43.62 -27.79 52.67
N ASP A 371 43.55 -26.49 52.92
CA ASP A 371 44.63 -25.62 53.41
C ASP A 371 45.92 -25.45 52.58
N GLY A 372 46.37 -24.19 52.44
CA GLY A 372 47.60 -23.89 51.71
C GLY A 372 47.81 -22.42 51.42
N ALA A 373 48.31 -21.72 52.44
CA ALA A 373 48.61 -20.30 52.47
C ALA A 373 49.77 -19.84 51.55
N ALA A 374 49.83 -18.51 51.44
CA ALA A 374 51.03 -17.66 51.34
C ALA A 374 51.69 -17.47 49.97
N GLY A 375 52.08 -16.21 49.71
CA GLY A 375 53.22 -15.94 48.83
C GLY A 375 53.13 -14.70 47.93
N THR A 376 53.15 -13.51 48.54
CA THR A 376 54.06 -12.40 48.21
C THR A 376 54.47 -12.11 46.74
N GLY A 377 54.25 -10.86 46.29
CA GLY A 377 54.97 -10.32 45.13
C GLY A 377 54.63 -8.89 44.72
N ARG A 378 55.41 -7.92 45.23
CA ARG A 378 55.68 -6.55 44.72
C ARG A 378 55.83 -6.54 43.18
N THR A 379 55.60 -5.47 42.39
CA THR A 379 55.87 -4.02 42.52
C THR A 379 55.25 -3.29 41.30
N PRO A 380 55.10 -1.94 41.32
CA PRO A 380 54.57 -1.16 40.21
C PRO A 380 55.70 -0.67 39.28
N ALA A 381 55.38 -0.44 38.01
CA ALA A 381 56.24 0.31 37.08
C ALA A 381 55.41 1.33 36.29
N SER A 382 55.86 2.56 36.46
CA SER A 382 55.74 3.80 35.70
C SER A 382 55.47 3.74 34.19
N GLU A 383 54.71 4.75 33.77
CA GLU A 383 54.92 5.67 32.63
C GLU A 383 54.81 5.18 31.18
N GLY A 384 54.03 5.98 30.43
CA GLY A 384 53.74 5.95 29.01
C GLY A 384 52.59 6.90 28.71
#